data_AF-A0A7Y6Q4L5-F1
#
_entry.id   AF-A0A7Y6Q4L5-F1
#
_cell.length_a   1.000
_cell.length_b   1.000
_cell.length_c   1.000
_cell.angle_alpha   90.00
_cell.angle_beta   90.00
_cell.angle_gamma   90.00
#
_symmetry.space_group_name_H-M   'P 1'
#
loop_
_entity.id
_entity.type
_entity.pdbx_description
1 polymer ?
#
loop_
_entity_poly.entity_id
_entity_poly.type
_entity_poly.pdbx_seq_one_letter_code
_entity_poly.pdbx_strand_id
1 'polypeptide(L)'
;MSIGKPAKDPKTGRFLPREPRVGAPIGAGAPARTRARKAVRSKLGELFLDDMLSAWESRGAAAIQALIEKNPHDFLKAVASLMPKDVTVNVNQIGEMTDEQLLERIRKLDAKIKPFLAAQGADGAGDRDRAAAEHE
;
A
#
# COMPACT_ATOMS: atom_id res chain seq x y z
N MET A 1 -46.50 -24.21 -2.34
CA MET A 1 -45.77 -25.10 -3.26
C MET A 1 -44.58 -25.70 -2.52
N SER A 2 -44.72 -26.92 -2.00
CA SER A 2 -43.66 -27.59 -1.24
C SER A 2 -42.56 -28.07 -2.18
N ILE A 3 -41.37 -27.47 -2.08
CA ILE A 3 -40.19 -27.90 -2.84
C ILE A 3 -39.64 -29.15 -2.14
N GLY A 4 -39.94 -30.33 -2.69
CA GLY A 4 -39.42 -31.60 -2.18
C GLY A 4 -37.89 -31.61 -2.11
N LYS A 5 -37.35 -32.30 -1.09
CA LYS A 5 -35.90 -32.42 -0.87
C LYS A 5 -35.23 -33.02 -2.12
N PRO A 6 -34.11 -32.46 -2.60
CA PRO A 6 -33.44 -32.96 -3.79
C PRO A 6 -32.86 -34.36 -3.56
N ALA A 7 -33.16 -35.30 -4.46
CA ALA A 7 -32.70 -36.68 -4.38
C ALA A 7 -31.17 -36.78 -4.54
N LYS A 8 -30.53 -37.65 -3.75
CA LYS A 8 -29.10 -37.93 -3.77
C LYS A 8 -28.84 -39.33 -4.31
N ASP A 9 -27.76 -39.49 -5.06
CA ASP A 9 -27.24 -40.78 -5.49
C ASP A 9 -26.70 -41.56 -4.26
N PRO A 10 -27.19 -42.78 -4.00
CA PRO A 10 -26.77 -43.58 -2.85
C PRO A 10 -25.31 -44.06 -2.91
N LYS A 11 -24.68 -44.10 -4.09
CA LYS A 11 -23.29 -44.55 -4.27
C LYS A 11 -22.28 -43.41 -4.17
N THR A 12 -22.64 -42.22 -4.62
CA THR A 12 -21.71 -41.08 -4.70
C THR A 12 -22.03 -39.93 -3.75
N GLY A 13 -23.19 -39.95 -3.09
CA GLY A 13 -23.68 -38.88 -2.22
C GLY A 13 -24.00 -37.57 -2.95
N ARG A 14 -23.80 -37.53 -4.27
CA ARG A 14 -24.03 -36.36 -5.11
C ARG A 14 -25.53 -36.20 -5.37
N PHE A 15 -25.99 -34.96 -5.43
CA PHE A 15 -27.35 -34.68 -5.85
C PHE A 15 -27.57 -35.14 -7.29
N LEU A 16 -28.65 -35.88 -7.53
CA LEU A 16 -29.02 -36.26 -8.88
C LEU A 16 -29.32 -34.99 -9.69
N PRO A 17 -28.86 -34.91 -10.95
CA PRO A 17 -29.25 -33.82 -11.84
C PRO A 17 -30.78 -33.73 -11.85
N ARG A 18 -31.32 -32.54 -11.62
CA ARG A 18 -32.77 -32.32 -11.70
C ARG A 18 -33.24 -32.76 -13.08
N GLU A 19 -34.17 -33.71 -13.12
CA GLU A 19 -34.69 -34.23 -14.38
C GLU A 19 -35.17 -33.07 -15.26
N PRO A 20 -34.88 -33.10 -16.58
CA PRO A 20 -35.33 -32.06 -17.49
C PRO A 20 -36.86 -31.99 -17.42
N ARG A 21 -37.42 -30.80 -17.21
CA ARG A 21 -38.86 -30.61 -17.40
C ARG A 21 -39.16 -30.86 -18.88
N VAL A 22 -40.06 -31.80 -19.16
CA VAL A 22 -40.59 -32.06 -20.49
C VAL A 22 -41.15 -30.74 -21.04
N GLY A 23 -40.58 -30.26 -22.16
CA GLY A 23 -40.98 -29.00 -22.82
C GLY A 23 -39.99 -27.83 -22.74
N ALA A 24 -38.83 -27.97 -22.10
CA ALA A 24 -37.80 -26.92 -22.12
C ALA A 24 -37.08 -26.87 -23.50
N PRO A 25 -36.86 -25.69 -24.11
CA PRO A 25 -36.22 -25.57 -25.41
C PRO A 25 -34.81 -26.14 -25.39
N ILE A 26 -34.50 -26.99 -26.38
CA ILE A 26 -33.17 -27.58 -26.60
C ILE A 26 -32.21 -26.45 -26.96
N GLY A 27 -31.42 -26.00 -25.97
CA GLY A 27 -30.46 -24.90 -26.14
C GLY A 27 -30.32 -23.98 -24.92
N ALA A 28 -31.24 -24.00 -23.95
CA ALA A 28 -31.18 -23.14 -22.75
C ALA A 28 -30.18 -23.63 -21.67
N GLY A 29 -29.07 -24.25 -22.10
CA GLY A 29 -28.18 -25.04 -21.28
C GLY A 29 -26.88 -24.37 -20.81
N ALA A 30 -26.64 -23.08 -21.04
CA ALA A 30 -25.46 -22.40 -20.49
C ALA A 30 -25.55 -20.86 -20.58
N PRO A 31 -25.90 -20.18 -19.47
CA PRO A 31 -24.92 -19.22 -18.92
C PRO A 31 -24.87 -19.19 -17.38
N ALA A 32 -25.76 -19.90 -16.68
CA ALA A 32 -25.87 -19.81 -15.23
C ALA A 32 -24.71 -20.49 -14.49
N ARG A 33 -24.27 -21.68 -14.96
CA ARG A 33 -23.18 -22.44 -14.30
C ARG A 33 -21.82 -21.76 -14.40
N THR A 34 -21.54 -21.07 -15.51
CA THR A 34 -20.26 -20.38 -15.72
C THR A 34 -20.16 -19.11 -14.89
N ARG A 35 -21.24 -18.31 -14.83
CA ARG A 35 -21.31 -17.13 -13.95
C ARG A 35 -21.25 -17.51 -12.46
N ALA A 36 -21.97 -18.56 -12.05
CA ALA A 36 -21.91 -19.05 -10.67
C ALA A 36 -20.51 -19.54 -10.27
N ARG A 37 -19.81 -20.28 -11.14
CA ARG A 37 -18.41 -20.70 -10.87
C ARG A 37 -17.44 -19.52 -10.76
N LYS A 38 -17.62 -18.48 -11.58
CA LYS A 38 -16.82 -17.25 -11.50
C LYS A 38 -17.06 -16.53 -10.17
N ALA A 39 -18.31 -16.43 -9.73
CA ALA A 39 -18.67 -15.83 -8.44
C ALA A 39 -18.08 -16.61 -7.25
N VAL A 40 -18.15 -17.94 -7.26
CA VAL A 40 -17.56 -18.79 -6.20
C VAL A 40 -16.04 -18.62 -6.12
N ARG A 41 -15.34 -18.53 -7.26
CA ARG A 41 -13.90 -18.29 -7.29
C ARG A 41 -13.52 -16.92 -6.72
N SER A 42 -14.28 -15.87 -7.07
CA SER A 42 -14.07 -14.54 -6.50
C SER A 42 -14.26 -14.55 -4.99
N LYS A 43 -15.36 -15.16 -4.50
CA LYS A 43 -15.65 -15.24 -3.08
C LYS A 43 -14.61 -16.04 -2.30
N LEU A 44 -14.11 -17.14 -2.88
CA LEU A 44 -13.03 -17.92 -2.28
C LEU A 44 -11.73 -17.09 -2.17
N GLY A 45 -11.42 -16.28 -3.18
CA GLY A 45 -10.27 -15.37 -3.13
C GLY A 45 -10.39 -14.32 -2.02
N GLU A 46 -11.57 -13.71 -1.88
CA GLU A 46 -11.83 -12.75 -0.79
C GLU A 46 -11.66 -13.39 0.59
N LEU A 47 -12.29 -14.55 0.82
CA LEU A 47 -12.20 -15.26 2.11
C LEU A 47 -10.75 -15.67 2.42
N PHE A 48 -10.01 -16.13 1.41
CA PHE A 48 -8.60 -16.49 1.59
C PHE A 48 -7.76 -15.28 2.02
N LEU A 49 -7.96 -14.12 1.41
CA LEU A 49 -7.21 -12.91 1.78
C LEU A 49 -7.58 -12.43 3.18
N ASP A 50 -8.85 -12.53 3.56
CA ASP A 50 -9.35 -12.18 4.90
C ASP A 50 -8.74 -13.11 5.97
N ASP A 51 -8.78 -14.42 5.73
CA ASP A 51 -8.15 -15.43 6.60
C ASP A 51 -6.63 -15.22 6.70
N MET A 52 -5.98 -14.87 5.60
CA MET A 52 -4.54 -14.59 5.56
C MET A 52 -4.18 -13.32 6.32
N LEU A 53 -4.99 -12.27 6.20
CA LEU A 53 -4.79 -11.02 6.96
C LEU A 53 -4.98 -11.26 8.46
N SER A 54 -6.08 -11.93 8.85
CA SER A 54 -6.36 -12.30 10.25
C SER A 54 -5.23 -13.17 10.85
N ALA A 55 -4.72 -14.12 10.08
CA ALA A 55 -3.52 -14.86 10.43
C ALA A 55 -2.28 -13.97 10.57
N TRP A 56 -2.06 -13.01 9.66
CA TRP A 56 -0.91 -12.13 9.73
C TRP A 56 -0.97 -11.18 10.94
N GLU A 57 -2.14 -10.61 11.24
CA GLU A 57 -2.35 -9.72 12.39
C GLU A 57 -2.11 -10.45 13.72
N SER A 58 -2.54 -11.70 13.82
CA SER A 58 -2.41 -12.49 15.05
C SER A 58 -1.02 -13.08 15.29
N ARG A 59 -0.33 -13.56 14.24
CA ARG A 59 0.93 -14.31 14.38
C ARG A 59 2.08 -13.82 13.49
N GLY A 60 1.88 -12.77 12.70
CA GLY A 60 2.89 -12.27 11.76
C GLY A 60 4.19 -11.87 12.44
N ALA A 61 4.11 -11.12 13.56
CA ALA A 61 5.29 -10.70 14.32
C ALA A 61 6.09 -11.90 14.86
N ALA A 62 5.40 -12.90 15.44
CA ALA A 62 6.03 -14.12 15.93
C ALA A 62 6.65 -14.95 14.78
N ALA A 63 6.01 -14.98 13.60
CA ALA A 63 6.56 -15.63 12.42
C ALA A 63 7.84 -14.95 11.92
N ILE A 64 7.89 -13.60 11.95
CA ILE A 64 9.11 -12.83 11.63
C ILE A 64 10.23 -13.15 12.62
N GLN A 65 9.94 -13.15 13.92
CA GLN A 65 10.94 -13.50 14.95
C GLN A 65 11.49 -14.91 14.74
N ALA A 66 10.60 -15.89 14.54
CA ALA A 66 11.01 -17.26 14.26
C ALA A 66 11.84 -17.39 12.97
N LEU A 67 11.57 -16.56 11.96
CA LEU A 67 12.36 -16.53 10.72
C LEU A 67 13.75 -15.93 10.97
N ILE A 68 13.85 -14.85 11.76
CA ILE A 68 15.12 -14.22 12.14
C ILE A 68 15.98 -15.22 12.94
N GLU A 69 15.38 -15.96 13.87
CA GLU A 69 16.10 -16.94 14.68
C GLU A 69 16.57 -18.16 13.87
N LYS A 70 15.72 -18.70 12.99
CA LYS A 70 16.01 -19.94 12.27
C LYS A 70 16.81 -19.71 10.99
N ASN A 71 16.50 -18.67 10.23
CA ASN A 71 17.09 -18.39 8.92
C ASN A 71 17.28 -16.87 8.71
N PRO A 72 18.21 -16.24 9.45
CA PRO A 72 18.41 -14.79 9.40
C PRO A 72 18.81 -14.29 8.00
N HIS A 73 19.53 -15.10 7.23
CA HIS A 73 19.94 -14.74 5.87
C HIS A 73 18.75 -14.61 4.90
N ASP A 74 17.74 -15.47 5.04
CA ASP A 74 16.54 -15.40 4.19
C ASP A 74 15.66 -14.22 4.57
N PHE A 75 15.60 -13.87 5.86
CA PHE A 75 14.99 -12.63 6.32
C PHE A 75 15.65 -11.40 5.68
N LEU A 76 16.98 -11.31 5.72
CA LEU A 76 17.71 -10.19 5.11
C LEU A 76 17.50 -10.11 3.59
N LYS A 77 17.43 -11.24 2.89
CA LYS A 77 17.07 -11.28 1.46
C LYS A 77 15.67 -10.75 1.20
N ALA A 78 14.69 -11.16 2.00
CA ALA A 78 13.32 -10.67 1.89
C ALA A 78 13.27 -9.14 2.09
N VAL A 79 13.94 -8.62 3.12
CA VAL A 79 14.06 -7.18 3.38
C VAL A 79 14.74 -6.47 2.20
N ALA A 80 15.85 -7.00 1.69
CA ALA A 80 16.56 -6.43 0.54
C ALA A 80 15.71 -6.43 -0.74
N SER A 81 14.79 -7.39 -0.90
CA SER A 81 13.87 -7.44 -2.04
C SER A 81 12.73 -6.41 -1.97
N LEU A 82 12.37 -5.98 -0.76
CA LEU A 82 11.36 -4.95 -0.51
C LEU A 82 11.94 -3.54 -0.68
N MET A 83 13.25 -3.37 -0.48
CA MET A 83 13.90 -2.09 -0.72
C MET A 83 13.93 -1.78 -2.22
N PRO A 84 13.57 -0.54 -2.63
CA PRO A 84 13.80 -0.07 -3.98
C PRO A 84 15.29 -0.25 -4.34
N LYS A 85 15.58 -0.98 -5.42
CA LYS A 85 16.97 -1.25 -5.85
C LYS A 85 17.66 0.00 -6.38
N ASP A 86 16.87 0.90 -6.95
CA ASP A 86 17.31 2.17 -7.49
C ASP A 86 16.75 3.28 -6.61
N VAL A 87 17.36 3.47 -5.43
CA VAL A 87 17.21 4.75 -4.75
C VAL A 87 18.01 5.76 -5.54
N THR A 88 17.41 6.34 -6.60
CA THR A 88 17.93 7.55 -7.24
C THR A 88 17.74 8.68 -6.25
N VAL A 89 18.61 8.75 -5.24
CA VAL A 89 18.77 9.98 -4.47
C VAL A 89 19.30 10.97 -5.51
N ASN A 90 18.46 11.92 -5.92
CA ASN A 90 18.85 12.96 -6.86
C ASN A 90 19.77 13.96 -6.14
N VAL A 91 20.95 13.50 -5.69
CA VAL A 91 21.97 14.31 -5.00
C VAL A 91 22.66 15.24 -6.00
N ASN A 92 22.59 14.93 -7.30
CA ASN A 92 23.37 15.62 -8.33
C ASN A 92 22.67 16.83 -8.95
N GLN A 93 21.47 17.22 -8.50
CA GLN A 93 20.85 18.44 -9.05
C GLN A 93 21.60 19.72 -8.70
N ILE A 94 22.42 19.75 -7.64
CA ILE A 94 23.20 20.94 -7.25
C ILE A 94 24.65 20.82 -7.76
N GLY A 95 25.23 19.62 -7.74
CA GLY A 95 26.62 19.39 -8.14
C GLY A 95 26.90 19.52 -9.64
N GLU A 96 25.88 19.39 -10.49
CA GLU A 96 25.98 19.49 -11.97
C GLU A 96 25.53 20.87 -12.50
N MET A 97 25.18 21.81 -11.61
CA MET A 97 24.76 23.16 -12.03
C MET A 97 25.98 24.02 -12.34
N THR A 98 25.92 24.78 -13.43
CA THR A 98 26.91 25.84 -13.66
C THR A 98 26.75 26.97 -12.64
N ASP A 99 27.79 27.76 -12.45
CA ASP A 99 27.77 28.90 -11.52
C ASP A 99 26.61 29.88 -11.82
N GLU A 100 26.26 30.07 -13.09
CA GLU A 100 25.12 30.89 -13.50
C GLU A 100 23.78 30.30 -13.04
N GLN A 101 23.62 28.99 -13.15
CA GLN A 101 22.42 28.29 -12.72
C GLN A 101 22.29 28.29 -11.20
N LEU A 102 23.40 28.13 -10.48
CA LEU A 102 23.46 28.26 -9.03
C LEU A 102 23.06 29.68 -8.58
N LEU A 103 23.59 30.71 -9.24
CA LEU A 103 23.23 32.10 -8.98
C LEU A 103 21.74 32.38 -9.21
N GLU A 104 21.16 31.88 -10.30
CA GLU A 104 19.72 32.04 -10.57
C GLU A 104 18.88 31.36 -9.49
N ARG A 105 19.32 30.17 -9.03
CA ARG A 105 18.63 29.42 -7.98
C ARG A 105 18.68 30.15 -6.64
N ILE A 106 19.84 30.69 -6.25
CA ILE A 106 20.02 31.49 -5.03
C ILE A 106 19.09 32.69 -5.06
N ARG A 107 19.05 33.45 -6.17
CA ARG A 107 18.13 34.60 -6.32
C ARG A 107 16.66 34.22 -6.17
N LYS A 108 16.25 33.06 -6.71
CA LYS A 108 14.89 32.53 -6.55
C LYS A 108 14.58 32.15 -5.11
N LEU A 109 15.55 31.63 -4.36
CA LEU A 109 15.39 31.31 -2.94
C LEU A 109 15.32 32.58 -2.09
N ASP A 110 16.19 33.55 -2.34
CA ASP A 110 16.17 34.86 -1.67
C ASP A 110 14.82 35.55 -1.83
N ALA A 111 14.27 35.60 -3.05
CA ALA A 111 12.97 36.21 -3.30
C ALA A 111 11.82 35.54 -2.51
N LYS A 112 11.92 34.23 -2.26
CA LYS A 112 10.93 33.48 -1.48
C LYS A 112 11.09 33.66 0.02
N ILE A 113 12.32 33.80 0.53
CA ILE A 113 12.61 33.88 1.97
C ILE A 113 12.46 35.32 2.48
N LYS A 114 12.83 36.32 1.68
CA LYS A 114 12.78 37.74 2.01
C LYS A 114 11.46 38.23 2.63
N PRO A 115 10.26 37.86 2.13
CA PRO A 115 9.01 38.26 2.77
C PRO A 115 8.81 37.68 4.18
N PHE A 116 9.36 36.49 4.48
CA PHE A 116 9.28 35.89 5.82
C PHE A 116 10.26 36.53 6.81
N LEU A 117 11.45 36.91 6.34
CA LEU A 117 12.42 37.64 7.17
C LEU A 117 11.96 39.07 7.45
N ALA A 118 11.34 39.72 6.48
CA ALA A 118 10.74 41.04 6.68
C ALA A 118 9.60 41.02 7.70
N ALA A 119 8.88 39.91 7.81
CA ALA A 119 7.83 39.72 8.82
C ALA A 119 8.39 39.46 10.24
N GLN A 120 9.57 38.85 10.38
CA GLN A 120 10.22 38.59 11.69
C GLN A 120 11.09 39.76 12.19
N GLY A 121 11.50 40.68 11.32
CA GLY A 121 12.37 41.81 11.67
C GLY A 121 11.67 43.01 12.30
N ALA A 122 10.33 43.02 12.40
CA ALA A 122 9.58 44.11 13.00
C ALA A 122 9.58 44.08 14.55
N ASP A 123 10.06 43.00 15.16
CA ASP A 123 9.87 42.74 16.60
C ASP A 123 11.17 42.89 17.42
N GLY A 124 12.28 43.31 16.79
CA GLY A 124 13.62 43.33 17.41
C GLY A 124 14.32 44.69 17.44
N ALA A 125 13.61 45.79 17.19
CA ALA A 125 14.16 47.14 17.26
C ALA A 125 13.89 47.76 18.65
N GLY A 126 14.64 47.33 19.65
CA GLY A 126 14.64 47.95 20.97
C GLY A 126 15.70 47.37 21.86
N ASP A 127 16.59 48.23 22.35
CA ASP A 127 17.52 48.00 23.47
C ASP A 127 18.89 47.38 23.14
N ARG A 128 19.77 48.16 22.49
CA ARG A 128 21.25 47.98 22.61
C ARG A 128 22.04 49.28 22.72
N ASP A 129 21.40 50.43 22.97
CA ASP A 129 22.08 51.74 22.95
C ASP A 129 22.39 52.32 24.35
N ARG A 130 22.51 51.47 25.39
CA ARG A 130 22.92 51.92 26.73
C ARG A 130 23.84 50.91 27.43
N ALA A 131 25.09 50.79 26.98
CA ALA A 131 26.20 50.30 27.81
C ALA A 131 27.55 50.41 27.07
N ALA A 132 28.00 51.64 26.78
CA ALA A 132 29.38 51.88 26.39
C ALA A 132 29.80 53.32 26.75
N ALA A 133 29.63 53.68 28.01
CA ALA A 133 30.38 54.76 28.65
C ALA A 133 30.69 54.28 30.06
N GLU A 134 31.88 54.62 30.57
CA GLU A 134 32.44 54.25 31.87
C GLU A 134 33.37 53.02 31.85
N HIS A 135 34.59 53.24 31.37
CA HIS A 135 35.80 52.84 32.09
C HIS A 135 37.00 53.63 31.52
N GLU A 136 37.32 54.75 32.17
CA GLU A 136 38.64 55.37 32.17
C GLU A 136 39.24 55.20 33.57
#